data_AF-A0A8T0EWW0-F1
#
_entry.id   AF-A0A8T0EWW0-F1
#
_cell.length_a   1.000
_cell.length_b   1.000
_cell.length_c   1.000
_cell.angle_alpha   90.00
_cell.angle_beta   90.00
_cell.angle_gamma   90.00
#
_symmetry.space_group_name_H-M   'P 1'
#
loop_
_entity.id
_entity.type
_entity.pdbx_description
1 polymer ?
#
loop_
_entity_poly.entity_id
_entity_poly.type
_entity_poly.pdbx_seq_one_letter_code
_entity_poly.pdbx_strand_id
1 'polypeptide(L)'
;MSLRIWVTIYIWISQLEILLGRFLEDKELVEWDLVCSKKWLPVIVLTAFNASGLFGQCACLLIAKKFGKRVLFFSALLMQSASGVATAFSPNFICFAIFRCLAGLAIHGVLIAPTTLAHELNGWKFHSRVSLLCSAARSIGMVLLAGIVLFVGDWSNLALASSIPFLAFFLYSWVFPESPKWLLSTGRYEETGRLLRNIATTNGRGLSPDYVVNLKRRFRVELALQEDKERDTGGHTLCDLLSTVNMRKKIILLIFISSFSSTACLGLTYYSVFMPSEISIQLCFSLCAAAEIVALIFATMALQCMGRRCSTFLFGALSGMVCLLQAFSTPYIGK
;
A
#
# COMPACT_ATOMS: atom_id res chain seq x y z
N MET A 1 5.98 -1.87 -26.30
CA MET A 1 6.21 -1.68 -24.84
C MET A 1 5.09 -2.41 -24.11
N SER A 2 5.40 -3.47 -23.34
CA SER A 2 4.40 -4.40 -22.79
C SER A 2 3.36 -3.67 -21.92
N LEU A 3 2.06 -4.01 -22.05
CA LEU A 3 0.98 -3.54 -21.16
C LEU A 3 1.34 -3.78 -19.67
N ARG A 4 2.21 -4.76 -19.41
CA ARG A 4 2.82 -5.04 -18.11
C ARG A 4 3.69 -3.91 -17.60
N ILE A 5 4.53 -3.36 -18.47
CA ILE A 5 5.38 -2.19 -18.17
C ILE A 5 4.50 -0.95 -18.02
N TRP A 6 3.46 -0.78 -18.85
CA TRP A 6 2.52 0.33 -18.73
C TRP A 6 1.73 0.30 -17.42
N VAL A 7 1.21 -0.86 -17.00
CA VAL A 7 0.52 -1.01 -15.72
C VAL A 7 1.48 -0.84 -14.55
N THR A 8 2.72 -1.34 -14.64
CA THR A 8 3.73 -1.11 -13.59
C THR A 8 4.18 0.34 -13.52
N ILE A 9 4.33 1.04 -14.64
CA ILE A 9 4.61 2.50 -14.70
C ILE A 9 3.42 3.29 -14.16
N TYR A 10 2.19 2.89 -14.46
CA TYR A 10 0.99 3.53 -13.94
C TYR A 10 0.86 3.37 -12.42
N ILE A 11 1.19 2.17 -11.91
CA ILE A 11 1.27 1.91 -10.47
C ILE A 11 2.42 2.72 -9.85
N TRP A 12 3.52 2.87 -10.56
CA TRP A 12 4.64 3.73 -10.17
C TRP A 12 4.22 5.19 -9.99
N ILE A 13 3.56 5.78 -10.99
CA ILE A 13 3.05 7.15 -10.95
C ILE A 13 2.00 7.29 -9.85
N SER A 14 1.12 6.31 -9.68
CA SER A 14 0.10 6.28 -8.63
C SER A 14 0.68 6.26 -7.22
N GLN A 15 1.66 5.38 -6.95
CA GLN A 15 2.30 5.32 -5.64
C GLN A 15 3.09 6.60 -5.34
N LEU A 16 3.77 7.16 -6.34
CA LEU A 16 4.54 8.40 -6.23
C LEU A 16 3.64 9.59 -5.85
N GLU A 17 2.48 9.72 -6.49
CA GLU A 17 1.49 10.78 -6.27
C GLU A 17 0.69 10.63 -4.95
N ILE A 18 0.43 9.40 -4.48
CA ILE A 18 -0.27 9.14 -3.20
C ILE A 18 0.60 9.39 -1.99
N LEU A 19 1.87 9.01 -2.06
CA LEU A 19 2.78 9.23 -0.95
C LEU A 19 3.10 10.70 -0.82
N LEU A 20 3.15 11.41 -1.95
CA LEU A 20 3.15 12.86 -2.04
C LEU A 20 2.05 13.51 -1.18
N GLY A 21 0.94 12.84 -0.86
CA GLY A 21 -0.06 13.36 0.07
C GLY A 21 0.08 12.98 1.53
N ARG A 22 0.73 11.86 1.86
CA ARG A 22 0.81 11.35 3.23
C ARG A 22 1.84 12.07 4.10
N PHE A 23 2.85 12.72 3.51
CA PHE A 23 3.93 13.38 4.27
C PHE A 23 3.70 14.88 4.47
N LEU A 24 2.82 15.46 3.67
CA LEU A 24 2.35 16.85 3.85
C LEU A 24 1.67 17.03 5.21
N GLU A 25 1.17 15.92 5.74
CA GLU A 25 0.56 15.74 7.05
C GLU A 25 1.48 16.02 8.25
N ASP A 26 2.81 15.96 8.10
CA ASP A 26 3.75 16.11 9.22
C ASP A 26 4.11 17.59 9.50
N LYS A 27 4.04 18.46 8.48
CA LYS A 27 4.18 19.91 8.64
C LYS A 27 2.96 20.55 9.30
N GLU A 28 1.77 19.99 9.06
CA GLU A 28 0.50 20.44 9.65
C GLU A 28 0.57 20.49 11.19
N LEU A 29 1.32 19.60 11.82
CA LEU A 29 1.41 19.48 13.28
C LEU A 29 2.26 20.58 13.94
N VAL A 30 3.09 21.28 13.17
CA VAL A 30 3.99 22.32 13.68
C VAL A 30 3.30 23.69 13.71
N GLU A 31 2.34 23.95 12.82
CA GLU A 31 1.72 25.27 12.65
C GLU A 31 0.60 25.59 13.65
N TRP A 32 -0.07 24.57 14.20
CA TRP A 32 -1.08 24.78 15.25
C TRP A 32 -0.48 25.12 16.64
N ASP A 33 0.83 25.37 16.72
CA ASP A 33 1.56 25.81 17.92
C ASP A 33 1.23 25.00 19.18
N LEU A 34 1.07 23.67 19.05
CA LEU A 34 0.78 22.78 20.18
C LEU A 34 2.00 22.52 21.09
N VAL A 35 3.05 23.33 20.95
CA VAL A 35 4.41 23.03 21.38
C VAL A 35 4.59 23.04 22.91
N CYS A 36 3.71 23.69 23.68
CA CYS A 36 3.93 23.84 25.13
C CYS A 36 2.93 23.16 26.10
N SER A 37 1.69 22.80 25.73
CA SER A 37 0.78 22.08 26.67
C SER A 37 -0.01 20.90 26.11
N LYS A 38 0.00 20.67 24.79
CA LYS A 38 -0.85 19.67 24.12
C LYS A 38 -0.10 18.74 23.16
N LYS A 39 1.14 18.35 23.50
CA LYS A 39 1.96 17.42 22.70
C LYS A 39 1.30 16.06 22.43
N TRP A 40 0.26 15.68 23.18
CA TRP A 40 -0.47 14.41 23.02
C TRP A 40 -1.53 14.45 21.91
N LEU A 41 -2.03 15.63 21.50
CA LEU A 41 -3.09 15.75 20.47
C LEU A 41 -2.66 15.22 19.09
N PRO A 42 -1.48 15.58 18.56
CA PRO A 42 -0.95 15.04 17.31
C PRO A 42 -0.83 13.51 17.32
N VAL A 43 -0.38 12.96 18.45
CA VAL A 43 -0.23 11.51 18.65
C VAL A 43 -1.59 10.82 18.62
N ILE A 44 -2.62 11.42 19.19
CA ILE A 44 -3.99 10.90 19.11
C ILE A 44 -4.51 10.92 17.67
N VAL A 45 -4.30 11.99 16.91
CA VAL A 45 -4.75 12.06 15.52
C VAL A 45 -4.02 11.01 14.67
N LEU A 46 -2.71 10.86 14.84
CA LEU A 46 -1.92 9.85 14.13
C LEU A 46 -2.35 8.42 14.49
N THR A 47 -2.61 8.13 15.77
CA THR A 47 -3.08 6.81 16.20
C THR A 47 -4.50 6.54 15.72
N ALA A 48 -5.39 7.53 15.77
CA ALA A 48 -6.74 7.44 15.22
C ALA A 48 -6.72 7.22 13.70
N PHE A 49 -5.85 7.90 12.98
CA PHE A 49 -5.61 7.69 11.55
C PHE A 49 -5.17 6.25 11.27
N ASN A 50 -4.16 5.73 11.98
CA ASN A 50 -3.69 4.36 11.78
C ASN A 50 -4.76 3.32 12.17
N ALA A 51 -5.51 3.57 13.25
CA ALA A 51 -6.63 2.71 13.66
C ALA A 51 -7.73 2.68 12.59
N SER A 52 -8.09 3.85 12.04
CA SER A 52 -9.05 3.94 10.94
C SER A 52 -8.57 3.16 9.70
N GLY A 53 -7.27 3.16 9.41
CA GLY A 53 -6.68 2.33 8.35
C GLY A 53 -6.93 0.83 8.50
N LEU A 54 -6.88 0.29 9.73
CA LEU A 54 -7.20 -1.12 9.99
C LEU A 54 -8.66 -1.45 9.63
N PHE A 55 -9.61 -0.60 10.02
CA PHE A 55 -11.01 -0.77 9.65
C PHE A 55 -11.22 -0.58 8.15
N GLY A 56 -10.53 0.39 7.56
CA GLY A 56 -10.53 0.68 6.13
C GLY A 56 -10.06 -0.52 5.31
N GLN A 57 -9.01 -1.22 5.76
CA GLN A 57 -8.50 -2.41 5.09
C GLN A 57 -9.56 -3.53 5.03
N CYS A 58 -10.29 -3.77 6.11
CA CYS A 58 -11.40 -4.73 6.14
C CYS A 58 -12.53 -4.34 5.17
N ALA A 59 -12.93 -3.06 5.16
CA ALA A 59 -13.94 -2.56 4.22
C ALA A 59 -13.48 -2.70 2.76
N CYS A 60 -12.22 -2.34 2.47
CA CYS A 60 -11.62 -2.46 1.14
C CYS A 60 -11.62 -3.91 0.65
N LEU A 61 -11.35 -4.89 1.53
CA LEU A 61 -11.40 -6.31 1.19
C LEU A 61 -12.82 -6.76 0.76
N LEU A 62 -13.86 -6.28 1.43
CA LEU A 62 -15.25 -6.58 1.09
C LEU A 62 -15.65 -5.94 -0.24
N ILE A 63 -15.28 -4.67 -0.44
CA ILE A 63 -15.55 -3.93 -1.68
C ILE A 63 -14.83 -4.58 -2.86
N ALA A 64 -13.55 -4.93 -2.71
CA ALA A 64 -12.78 -5.61 -3.77
C ALA A 64 -13.42 -6.93 -4.21
N LYS A 65 -13.93 -7.71 -3.25
CA LYS A 65 -14.60 -8.99 -3.54
C LYS A 65 -15.92 -8.78 -4.29
N LYS A 66 -16.74 -7.83 -3.84
CA LYS A 66 -18.10 -7.63 -4.38
C LYS A 66 -18.12 -6.82 -5.68
N PHE A 67 -17.37 -5.72 -5.74
CA PHE A 67 -17.45 -4.73 -6.81
C PHE A 67 -16.22 -4.71 -7.72
N GLY A 68 -15.17 -5.46 -7.39
CA GLY A 68 -13.93 -5.49 -8.16
C GLY A 68 -12.90 -4.46 -7.66
N LYS A 69 -11.69 -4.53 -8.21
CA LYS A 69 -10.56 -3.71 -7.79
C LYS A 69 -10.58 -2.33 -8.43
N ARG A 70 -11.13 -2.19 -9.63
CA ARG A 70 -11.28 -0.89 -10.29
C ARG A 70 -12.19 0.02 -9.48
N VAL A 71 -13.37 -0.49 -9.09
CA VAL A 71 -14.33 0.27 -8.27
C VAL A 71 -13.71 0.63 -6.93
N LEU A 72 -13.05 -0.32 -6.25
CA LEU A 72 -12.35 -0.06 -5.00
C LEU A 72 -11.32 1.07 -5.14
N PHE A 73 -10.49 1.02 -6.18
CA PHE A 73 -9.43 2.01 -6.38
C PHE A 73 -10.03 3.42 -6.56
N PHE A 74 -11.01 3.60 -7.46
CA PHE A 74 -11.61 4.92 -7.69
C PHE A 74 -12.46 5.41 -6.52
N SER A 75 -13.18 4.53 -5.81
CA SER A 75 -13.93 4.93 -4.63
C SER A 75 -13.00 5.38 -3.49
N ALA A 76 -11.89 4.67 -3.28
CA ALA A 76 -10.90 5.03 -2.28
C ALA A 76 -10.18 6.33 -2.66
N LEU A 77 -9.84 6.50 -3.94
CA LEU A 77 -9.23 7.71 -4.46
C LEU A 77 -10.14 8.94 -4.29
N LEU A 78 -11.44 8.79 -4.56
CA LEU A 78 -12.43 9.85 -4.33
C LEU A 78 -12.47 10.23 -2.85
N MET A 79 -12.56 9.23 -1.97
CA MET A 79 -12.63 9.45 -0.53
C MET A 79 -11.35 10.11 0.00
N GLN A 80 -10.18 9.70 -0.50
CA GLN A 80 -8.89 10.29 -0.15
C GLN A 80 -8.79 11.75 -0.58
N SER A 81 -9.12 12.06 -1.84
CA SER A 81 -9.07 13.43 -2.38
C SER A 81 -10.07 14.36 -1.70
N ALA A 82 -11.32 13.92 -1.50
CA ALA A 82 -12.33 14.71 -0.80
C ALA A 82 -11.92 15.00 0.65
N SER A 83 -11.36 14.00 1.35
CA SER A 83 -10.88 14.18 2.72
C SER A 83 -9.65 15.08 2.80
N GLY A 84 -8.74 15.01 1.82
CA GLY A 84 -7.57 15.88 1.72
C GLY A 84 -7.94 17.35 1.53
N VAL A 85 -8.85 17.64 0.58
CA VAL A 85 -9.37 19.01 0.37
C VAL A 85 -10.13 19.50 1.60
N ALA A 86 -10.97 18.66 2.21
CA ALA A 86 -11.69 19.03 3.43
C ALA A 86 -10.76 19.31 4.62
N THR A 87 -9.63 18.61 4.70
CA THR A 87 -8.57 18.85 5.70
C THR A 87 -7.93 20.22 5.50
N ALA A 88 -7.64 20.62 4.25
CA ALA A 88 -7.06 21.93 3.92
C ALA A 88 -7.95 23.11 4.35
N PHE A 89 -9.28 22.96 4.29
CA PHE A 89 -10.25 23.98 4.68
C PHE A 89 -10.83 23.78 6.09
N SER A 90 -10.22 22.93 6.92
CA SER A 90 -10.79 22.58 8.22
C SER A 90 -10.75 23.78 9.20
N PRO A 91 -11.90 24.20 9.76
CA PRO A 91 -11.96 25.38 10.64
C PRO A 91 -11.58 25.06 12.09
N ASN A 92 -11.66 23.79 12.49
CA ASN A 92 -11.48 23.32 13.86
C ASN A 92 -10.66 22.03 13.90
N PHE A 93 -9.91 21.83 14.99
CA PHE A 93 -9.11 20.61 15.22
C PHE A 93 -9.94 19.32 15.19
N ILE A 94 -11.19 19.35 15.64
CA ILE A 94 -12.07 18.16 15.61
C ILE A 94 -12.44 17.82 14.16
N CYS A 95 -12.79 18.81 13.35
CA CYS A 95 -13.08 18.61 11.92
C CYS A 95 -11.85 18.06 11.20
N PHE A 96 -10.67 18.63 11.49
CA PHE A 96 -9.39 18.14 11.01
C PHE A 96 -9.18 16.65 11.35
N ALA A 97 -9.33 16.26 12.62
CA ALA A 97 -9.16 14.88 13.05
C ALA A 97 -10.14 13.91 12.37
N ILE A 98 -11.40 14.33 12.16
CA ILE A 98 -12.41 13.53 11.46
C ILE A 98 -12.01 13.32 9.99
N PHE A 99 -11.61 14.38 9.28
CA PHE A 99 -11.21 14.27 7.87
C PHE A 99 -9.94 13.41 7.72
N ARG A 100 -9.00 13.51 8.66
CA ARG A 100 -7.84 12.61 8.69
C ARG A 100 -8.25 11.16 8.90
N CYS A 101 -9.17 10.86 9.82
CA CYS A 101 -9.70 9.49 9.98
C CYS A 101 -10.40 8.97 8.71
N LEU A 102 -11.12 9.82 7.98
CA LEU A 102 -11.71 9.45 6.69
C LEU A 102 -10.65 9.14 5.61
N ALA A 103 -9.58 9.94 5.55
CA ALA A 103 -8.43 9.66 4.70
C ALA A 103 -7.75 8.32 5.10
N GLY A 104 -7.61 8.06 6.40
CA GLY A 104 -7.06 6.80 6.90
C GLY A 104 -7.88 5.58 6.49
N LEU A 105 -9.22 5.67 6.42
CA LEU A 105 -10.07 4.58 5.90
C LEU A 105 -9.79 4.28 4.40
N ALA A 106 -9.45 5.30 3.61
CA ALA A 106 -9.25 5.17 2.17
C ALA A 106 -7.85 4.63 1.80
N ILE A 107 -6.83 4.96 2.59
CA ILE A 107 -5.42 4.80 2.21
C ILE A 107 -5.07 3.39 1.75
N HIS A 108 -5.56 2.36 2.45
CA HIS A 108 -5.27 0.97 2.10
C HIS A 108 -5.93 0.55 0.79
N GLY A 109 -7.11 1.09 0.45
CA GLY A 109 -7.77 0.83 -0.83
C GLY A 109 -6.93 1.33 -2.00
N VAL A 110 -6.38 2.54 -1.85
CA VAL A 110 -5.55 3.17 -2.89
C VAL A 110 -4.19 2.47 -3.03
N LEU A 111 -3.60 1.97 -1.93
CA LEU A 111 -2.30 1.28 -1.97
C LEU A 111 -2.41 -0.20 -2.43
N ILE A 112 -3.42 -0.94 -1.95
CA ILE A 112 -3.51 -2.40 -2.13
C ILE A 112 -4.16 -2.77 -3.48
N ALA A 113 -5.14 -2.00 -3.96
CA ALA A 113 -5.81 -2.31 -5.23
C ALA A 113 -4.83 -2.36 -6.42
N PRO A 114 -4.01 -1.34 -6.70
CA PRO A 114 -3.07 -1.35 -7.82
C PRO A 114 -1.97 -2.41 -7.66
N THR A 115 -1.39 -2.54 -6.47
CA THR A 115 -0.29 -3.49 -6.21
C THR A 115 -0.74 -4.93 -6.39
N THR A 116 -1.91 -5.31 -5.87
CA THR A 116 -2.45 -6.66 -6.05
C THR A 116 -2.87 -6.93 -7.50
N LEU A 117 -3.37 -5.92 -8.22
CA LEU A 117 -3.67 -6.04 -9.65
C LEU A 117 -2.39 -6.26 -10.47
N ALA A 118 -1.31 -5.54 -10.15
CA ALA A 118 0.02 -5.74 -10.74
C ALA A 118 0.49 -7.19 -10.61
N HIS A 119 0.35 -7.76 -9.41
CA HIS A 119 0.76 -9.13 -9.12
C HIS A 119 -0.09 -10.15 -9.88
N GLU A 120 -1.38 -9.88 -10.04
CA GLU A 120 -2.28 -10.76 -10.82
C GLU A 120 -1.96 -10.76 -12.31
N LEU A 121 -1.65 -9.59 -12.89
CA LEU A 121 -1.40 -9.46 -14.33
C LEU A 121 -0.03 -10.01 -14.75
N ASN A 122 0.97 -9.92 -13.87
CA ASN A 122 2.33 -10.37 -14.15
C ASN A 122 2.57 -11.85 -13.84
N GLY A 123 1.69 -12.48 -13.05
CA GLY A 123 1.81 -13.88 -12.64
C GLY A 123 2.96 -14.13 -11.64
N TRP A 124 3.02 -15.35 -11.12
CA TRP A 124 3.90 -15.72 -10.00
C TRP A 124 5.40 -15.59 -10.31
N LYS A 125 5.82 -15.81 -11.56
CA LYS A 125 7.25 -15.80 -11.95
C LYS A 125 7.90 -14.42 -11.80
N PHE A 126 7.14 -13.34 -11.94
CA PHE A 126 7.65 -11.96 -11.88
C PHE A 126 7.32 -11.26 -10.56
N HIS A 127 6.79 -11.98 -9.57
CA HIS A 127 6.28 -11.41 -8.33
C HIS A 127 7.34 -10.59 -7.58
N SER A 128 8.58 -11.10 -7.49
CA SER A 128 9.70 -10.39 -6.83
C SER A 128 10.06 -9.07 -7.54
N ARG A 129 10.10 -9.06 -8.88
CA ARG A 129 10.40 -7.84 -9.66
C ARG A 129 9.30 -6.80 -9.54
N VAL A 130 8.04 -7.23 -9.56
CA VAL A 130 6.89 -6.32 -9.37
C VAL A 130 6.91 -5.72 -7.98
N SER A 131 7.16 -6.52 -6.93
CA SER A 131 7.30 -6.00 -5.57
C SER A 131 8.44 -5.00 -5.44
N LEU A 132 9.60 -5.27 -6.06
CA LEU A 132 10.72 -4.33 -6.09
C LEU A 132 10.34 -3.00 -6.72
N LEU A 133 9.70 -3.05 -7.89
CA LEU A 133 9.27 -1.86 -8.61
C LEU A 133 8.27 -1.04 -7.79
N CYS A 134 7.26 -1.68 -7.20
CA CYS A 134 6.31 -0.98 -6.32
C CYS A 134 7.00 -0.33 -5.12
N SER A 135 7.97 -1.02 -4.50
CA SER A 135 8.70 -0.47 -3.36
C SER A 135 9.65 0.65 -3.76
N ALA A 136 10.32 0.56 -4.90
CA ALA A 136 11.19 1.62 -5.42
C ALA A 136 10.40 2.88 -5.76
N ALA A 137 9.22 2.72 -6.39
CA ALA A 137 8.28 3.82 -6.62
C ALA A 137 7.90 4.51 -5.31
N ARG A 138 7.66 3.71 -4.27
CA ARG A 138 7.32 4.23 -2.94
C ARG A 138 8.45 5.08 -2.36
N SER A 139 9.68 4.60 -2.38
CA SER A 139 10.82 5.36 -1.84
C SER A 139 11.15 6.61 -2.67
N ILE A 140 11.02 6.56 -3.99
CA ILE A 140 11.20 7.75 -4.86
C ILE A 140 10.11 8.79 -4.59
N GLY A 141 8.86 8.36 -4.38
CA GLY A 141 7.78 9.24 -3.94
C GLY A 141 8.14 9.99 -2.66
N MET A 142 8.72 9.29 -1.67
CA MET A 142 9.17 9.89 -0.41
C MET A 142 10.28 10.92 -0.60
N VAL A 143 11.26 10.66 -1.47
CA VAL A 143 12.36 11.62 -1.77
C VAL A 143 11.84 12.87 -2.48
N LEU A 144 11.03 12.70 -3.53
CA LEU A 144 10.46 13.83 -4.29
C LEU A 144 9.62 14.73 -3.39
N LEU A 145 8.88 14.10 -2.49
CA LEU A 145 8.05 14.75 -1.50
C LEU A 145 8.84 15.55 -0.48
N ALA A 146 9.95 15.01 0.03
CA ALA A 146 10.89 15.76 0.86
C ALA A 146 11.36 17.04 0.14
N GLY A 147 11.62 16.94 -1.18
CA GLY A 147 11.94 18.08 -2.03
C GLY A 147 10.80 19.10 -2.13
N ILE A 148 9.57 18.68 -2.40
CA ILE A 148 8.41 19.58 -2.52
C ILE A 148 8.11 20.29 -1.20
N VAL A 149 8.27 19.59 -0.08
CA VAL A 149 8.14 20.17 1.26
C VAL A 149 9.16 21.29 1.51
N LEU A 150 10.33 21.28 0.87
CA LEU A 150 11.30 22.38 0.95
C LEU A 150 10.85 23.64 0.19
N PHE A 151 10.11 23.46 -0.92
CA PHE A 151 9.63 24.58 -1.76
C PHE A 151 8.31 25.16 -1.30
N VAL A 152 7.43 24.35 -0.71
CA VAL A 152 6.10 24.77 -0.26
C VAL A 152 6.12 25.01 1.25
N GLY A 153 6.01 26.29 1.63
CA GLY A 153 6.01 26.73 3.02
C GLY A 153 4.73 26.38 3.77
N ASP A 154 3.57 26.56 3.12
CA ASP A 154 2.26 26.48 3.78
C ASP A 154 1.63 25.10 3.68
N TRP A 155 1.14 24.56 4.81
CA TRP A 155 0.50 23.25 4.89
C TRP A 155 -0.84 23.14 4.12
N SER A 156 -1.63 24.21 4.02
CA SER A 156 -2.90 24.15 3.27
C SER A 156 -2.66 24.00 1.77
N ASN A 157 -1.66 24.74 1.24
CA ASN A 157 -1.22 24.60 -0.15
C ASN A 157 -0.65 23.21 -0.42
N LEU A 158 -0.02 22.63 0.60
CA LEU A 158 0.49 21.28 0.62
C LEU A 158 -0.65 20.25 0.50
N ALA A 159 -1.65 20.30 1.38
CA ALA A 159 -2.83 19.42 1.33
C ALA A 159 -3.65 19.55 0.03
N LEU A 160 -3.66 20.73 -0.59
CA LEU A 160 -4.24 20.92 -1.92
C LEU A 160 -3.34 20.31 -3.02
N ALA A 161 -2.04 20.54 -2.95
CA ALA A 161 -1.07 20.00 -3.90
C ALA A 161 -1.05 18.47 -3.93
N SER A 162 -1.31 17.81 -2.80
CA SER A 162 -1.48 16.34 -2.78
C SER A 162 -2.79 15.83 -3.33
N SER A 163 -3.83 16.66 -3.32
CA SER A 163 -5.14 16.29 -3.83
C SER A 163 -5.21 16.36 -5.36
N ILE A 164 -4.42 17.25 -5.99
CA ILE A 164 -4.34 17.43 -7.44
C ILE A 164 -3.96 16.12 -8.19
N PRO A 165 -2.91 15.39 -7.79
CA PRO A 165 -2.55 14.10 -8.39
C PRO A 165 -3.72 13.09 -8.39
N PHE A 166 -4.49 13.02 -7.30
CA PHE A 166 -5.65 12.13 -7.23
C PHE A 166 -6.73 12.47 -8.24
N LEU A 167 -6.95 13.75 -8.51
CA LEU A 167 -7.89 14.19 -9.54
C LEU A 167 -7.38 13.86 -10.94
N ALA A 168 -6.06 13.96 -11.18
CA ALA A 168 -5.47 13.58 -12.46
C ALA A 168 -5.70 12.08 -12.77
N PHE A 169 -5.68 11.21 -11.76
CA PHE A 169 -5.99 9.78 -11.95
C PHE A 169 -7.42 9.48 -12.39
N PHE A 170 -8.39 10.34 -12.09
CA PHE A 170 -9.75 10.17 -12.61
C PHE A 170 -9.80 10.30 -14.13
N LEU A 171 -8.96 11.15 -14.71
CA LEU A 171 -8.85 11.30 -16.17
C LEU A 171 -8.36 10.02 -16.84
N TYR A 172 -7.54 9.22 -16.14
CA TYR A 172 -7.03 7.94 -16.60
C TYR A 172 -7.90 6.74 -16.23
N SER A 173 -9.09 6.98 -15.66
CA SER A 173 -9.96 5.90 -15.16
C SER A 173 -10.41 4.90 -16.22
N TRP A 174 -10.42 5.30 -17.49
CA TRP A 174 -10.83 4.47 -18.62
C TRP A 174 -9.78 3.44 -19.03
N VAL A 175 -8.51 3.70 -18.72
CA VAL A 175 -7.39 2.82 -19.08
C VAL A 175 -7.14 1.75 -18.02
N PHE A 176 -7.66 1.93 -16.79
CA PHE A 176 -7.42 1.01 -15.68
C PHE A 176 -8.15 -0.33 -15.90
N PRO A 177 -7.42 -1.45 -16.09
CA PRO A 177 -8.04 -2.75 -16.30
C PRO A 177 -8.62 -3.29 -14.98
N GLU A 178 -9.67 -4.09 -15.08
CA GLU A 178 -10.21 -4.83 -13.94
C GLU A 178 -9.42 -6.14 -13.71
N SER A 179 -9.49 -6.68 -12.49
CA SER A 179 -8.86 -7.96 -12.14
C SER A 179 -9.39 -9.10 -13.01
N PRO A 180 -8.52 -9.83 -13.75
CA PRO A 180 -8.95 -10.99 -14.55
C PRO A 180 -9.62 -12.07 -13.70
N LYS A 181 -9.19 -12.23 -12.45
CA LYS A 181 -9.77 -13.22 -11.53
C LYS A 181 -11.19 -12.85 -11.13
N TRP A 182 -11.42 -11.57 -10.83
CA TRP A 182 -12.75 -11.06 -10.49
C TRP A 182 -13.70 -11.11 -11.69
N LEU A 183 -13.22 -10.79 -12.89
CA LEU A 183 -14.02 -10.92 -14.12
C LEU A 183 -14.42 -12.38 -14.39
N LEU A 184 -13.51 -13.33 -14.13
CA LEU A 184 -13.83 -14.76 -14.24
C LEU A 184 -14.86 -15.20 -13.20
N SER A 185 -14.69 -14.81 -11.93
CA SER A 185 -15.62 -15.17 -10.85
C SER A 185 -17.02 -14.57 -11.03
N THR A 186 -17.14 -13.44 -11.73
CA THR A 186 -18.42 -12.79 -12.05
C THR A 186 -19.02 -13.23 -13.39
N GLY A 187 -18.41 -14.19 -14.09
CA GLY A 187 -18.92 -14.73 -15.35
C GLY A 187 -18.67 -13.83 -16.57
N ARG A 188 -17.86 -12.78 -16.45
CA ARG A 188 -17.52 -11.83 -17.54
C ARG A 188 -16.39 -12.36 -18.42
N TYR A 189 -16.64 -13.49 -19.10
CA TYR A 189 -15.64 -14.19 -19.89
C TYR A 189 -15.15 -13.40 -21.12
N GLU A 190 -16.05 -12.63 -21.76
CA GLU A 190 -15.72 -11.88 -22.97
C GLU A 190 -14.78 -10.70 -22.69
N GLU A 191 -15.01 -9.98 -21.58
CA GLU A 191 -14.11 -8.92 -21.11
C GLU A 191 -12.75 -9.49 -20.71
N THR A 192 -12.74 -10.63 -20.01
CA THR A 192 -11.50 -11.33 -19.66
C THR A 192 -10.72 -11.76 -20.91
N GLY A 193 -11.41 -12.28 -21.91
CA GLY A 193 -10.84 -12.70 -23.19
C GLY A 193 -10.19 -11.55 -23.94
N ARG A 194 -10.88 -10.39 -24.03
CA ARG A 194 -10.34 -9.15 -24.61
C ARG A 194 -9.10 -8.66 -23.87
N LEU A 195 -9.14 -8.62 -22.54
CA LEU A 195 -8.00 -8.22 -21.71
C LEU A 195 -6.78 -9.13 -21.92
N LEU A 196 -6.97 -10.45 -21.90
CA LEU A 196 -5.89 -11.42 -22.11
C LEU A 196 -5.35 -11.36 -23.55
N ARG A 197 -6.21 -11.16 -24.54
CA ARG A 197 -5.81 -10.93 -25.94
C ARG A 197 -4.93 -9.69 -26.08
N ASN A 198 -5.31 -8.58 -25.47
CA ASN A 198 -4.51 -7.35 -25.46
C ASN A 198 -3.15 -7.59 -24.76
N ILE A 199 -3.13 -8.33 -23.65
CA ILE A 199 -1.88 -8.66 -22.95
C ILE A 199 -0.98 -9.54 -23.83
N ALA A 200 -1.50 -10.55 -24.51
CA ALA A 200 -0.69 -11.45 -25.32
C ALA A 200 -0.15 -10.77 -26.58
N THR A 201 -0.99 -10.01 -27.30
CA THR A 201 -0.59 -9.23 -28.48
C THR A 201 0.53 -8.25 -28.12
N THR A 202 0.41 -7.55 -26.99
CA THR A 202 1.48 -6.64 -26.52
C THR A 202 2.76 -7.38 -26.09
N ASN A 203 2.67 -8.67 -25.76
CA ASN A 203 3.82 -9.54 -25.47
C ASN A 203 4.33 -10.28 -26.72
N GLY A 204 3.85 -9.95 -27.92
CA GLY A 204 4.24 -10.61 -29.17
C GLY A 204 3.77 -12.05 -29.29
N ARG A 205 2.74 -12.46 -28.54
CA ARG A 205 2.15 -13.81 -28.61
C ARG A 205 0.72 -13.75 -29.15
N GLY A 206 0.43 -14.59 -30.14
CA GLY A 206 -0.93 -14.81 -30.62
C GLY A 206 -1.71 -15.71 -29.65
N LEU A 207 -2.93 -15.32 -29.29
CA LEU A 207 -3.88 -16.19 -28.60
C LEU A 207 -4.82 -16.80 -29.64
N SER A 208 -5.00 -18.12 -29.56
CA SER A 208 -5.95 -18.84 -30.42
C SER A 208 -7.37 -18.26 -30.26
N PRO A 209 -8.16 -18.14 -31.35
CA PRO A 209 -9.53 -17.65 -31.28
C PRO A 209 -10.41 -18.42 -30.29
N ASP A 210 -10.17 -19.72 -30.11
CA ASP A 210 -10.91 -20.59 -29.16
C ASP A 210 -10.48 -20.46 -27.70
N TYR A 211 -9.50 -19.59 -27.40
CA TYR A 211 -8.98 -19.46 -26.04
C TYR A 211 -10.07 -19.04 -25.04
N VAL A 212 -10.99 -18.16 -25.41
CA VAL A 212 -12.07 -17.69 -24.53
C VAL A 212 -13.07 -18.82 -24.24
N VAL A 213 -13.38 -19.65 -25.24
CA VAL A 213 -14.25 -20.81 -25.10
C VAL A 213 -13.61 -21.85 -24.17
N ASN A 214 -12.32 -22.12 -24.36
CA ASN A 214 -11.55 -23.03 -23.52
C ASN A 214 -11.38 -22.51 -22.08
N LEU A 215 -11.17 -21.20 -21.90
CA LEU A 215 -11.10 -20.55 -20.59
C LEU A 215 -12.43 -20.67 -19.85
N LYS A 216 -13.56 -20.40 -20.54
CA LYS A 216 -14.91 -20.56 -19.99
C LYS A 216 -15.21 -22.00 -19.58
N ARG A 217 -14.77 -22.99 -20.37
CA ARG A 217 -14.94 -24.42 -20.04
C ARG A 217 -14.15 -24.78 -18.79
N ARG A 218 -12.86 -24.44 -18.74
CA ARG A 218 -11.99 -24.76 -17.59
C ARG A 218 -12.48 -24.11 -16.29
N PHE A 219 -12.83 -22.84 -16.35
CA PHE A 219 -13.27 -22.11 -15.17
C PHE A 219 -14.61 -22.62 -14.64
N ARG A 220 -15.55 -23.02 -15.52
CA ARG A 220 -16.82 -23.64 -15.08
C ARG A 220 -16.61 -25.00 -14.41
N VAL A 221 -15.69 -25.82 -14.91
CA VAL A 221 -15.34 -27.09 -14.27
C VAL A 221 -14.73 -26.85 -12.89
N GLU A 222 -13.86 -25.84 -12.76
CA GLU A 222 -13.22 -25.52 -11.49
C GLU A 222 -14.22 -24.93 -10.46
N LEU A 223 -15.18 -24.11 -10.91
CA LEU A 223 -16.28 -23.65 -10.06
C LEU A 223 -17.17 -24.81 -9.60
N ALA A 224 -17.55 -25.71 -10.50
CA ALA A 224 -18.37 -26.87 -10.14
C ALA A 224 -17.65 -27.76 -9.12
N LEU A 225 -16.34 -27.97 -9.28
CA LEU A 225 -15.51 -28.70 -8.30
C LEU A 225 -15.39 -27.96 -6.95
N GLN A 226 -15.42 -26.64 -6.94
CA GLN A 226 -15.41 -25.83 -5.71
C GLN A 226 -16.77 -25.89 -5.02
N GLU A 227 -17.87 -25.76 -5.75
CA GLU A 227 -19.23 -25.88 -5.22
C GLU A 227 -19.48 -27.27 -4.62
N ASP A 228 -18.99 -28.34 -5.27
CA ASP A 228 -19.10 -29.71 -4.75
C ASP A 228 -18.32 -29.85 -3.42
N LYS A 229 -17.12 -29.28 -3.35
CA LYS A 229 -16.33 -29.22 -2.11
C LYS A 229 -17.03 -28.40 -1.02
N GLU A 230 -17.59 -27.24 -1.37
CA GLU A 230 -18.28 -26.37 -0.41
C GLU A 230 -19.59 -26.97 0.09
N ARG A 231 -20.25 -27.82 -0.71
CA ARG A 231 -21.40 -28.64 -0.31
C ARG A 231 -21.03 -29.69 0.72
N ASP A 232 -19.85 -30.32 0.56
CA ASP A 232 -19.32 -31.32 1.48
C ASP A 232 -18.78 -30.69 2.78
N THR A 233 -18.21 -29.47 2.72
CA THR A 233 -17.57 -28.83 3.87
C THR A 233 -18.40 -27.73 4.54
N GLY A 234 -19.60 -27.43 4.05
CA GLY A 234 -20.53 -26.46 4.66
C GLY A 234 -19.99 -25.03 4.66
N GLY A 235 -19.90 -24.39 3.49
CA GLY A 235 -19.74 -22.93 3.34
C GLY A 235 -18.60 -22.26 4.11
N HIS A 236 -17.49 -21.95 3.44
CA HIS A 236 -16.32 -21.35 4.08
C HIS A 236 -16.54 -19.88 4.50
N THR A 237 -16.74 -19.65 5.80
CA THR A 237 -16.72 -18.31 6.41
C THR A 237 -15.28 -17.91 6.75
N LEU A 238 -14.97 -16.61 6.89
CA LEU A 238 -13.63 -16.14 7.32
C LEU A 238 -13.17 -16.75 8.66
N CYS A 239 -14.12 -17.10 9.53
CA CYS A 239 -13.85 -17.82 10.79
C CYS A 239 -13.39 -19.26 10.55
N ASP A 240 -13.81 -19.89 9.46
CA ASP A 240 -13.40 -21.25 9.09
C ASP A 240 -11.92 -21.29 8.65
N LEU A 241 -11.41 -20.17 8.14
CA LEU A 241 -9.98 -19.98 7.87
C LEU A 241 -9.11 -20.08 9.14
N LEU A 242 -9.69 -19.74 10.30
CA LEU A 242 -9.04 -19.86 11.62
C LEU A 242 -9.27 -21.23 12.27
N SER A 243 -10.26 -21.99 11.79
CA SER A 243 -10.59 -23.34 12.26
C SER A 243 -9.47 -24.33 11.94
N THR A 244 -8.88 -24.23 10.74
CA THR A 244 -7.79 -25.12 10.33
C THR A 244 -6.45 -24.74 11.00
N VAL A 245 -5.90 -25.64 11.82
CA VAL A 245 -4.64 -25.43 12.59
C VAL A 245 -3.47 -24.98 11.73
N ASN A 246 -3.29 -25.54 10.53
CA ASN A 246 -2.20 -25.18 9.62
C ASN A 246 -2.37 -23.77 9.02
N MET A 247 -3.60 -23.33 8.76
CA MET A 247 -3.87 -21.99 8.26
C MET A 247 -3.74 -20.96 9.38
N ARG A 248 -4.24 -21.27 10.57
CA ARG A 248 -4.08 -20.45 11.78
C ARG A 248 -2.61 -20.17 12.09
N LYS A 249 -1.74 -21.20 12.08
CA LYS A 249 -0.29 -21.02 12.29
C LYS A 249 0.33 -20.06 11.27
N LYS A 250 -0.02 -20.17 9.99
CA LYS A 250 0.47 -19.28 8.94
C LYS A 250 -0.04 -17.85 9.12
N ILE A 251 -1.30 -17.67 9.48
CA ILE A 251 -1.90 -16.35 9.72
C ILE A 251 -1.23 -15.68 10.92
N ILE A 252 -1.07 -16.38 12.05
CA ILE A 252 -0.39 -15.84 13.24
C ILE A 252 1.06 -15.44 12.91
N LEU A 253 1.79 -16.28 12.18
CA LEU A 253 3.15 -15.97 11.75
C LEU A 253 3.22 -14.73 10.85
N LEU A 254 2.29 -14.60 9.90
CA LEU A 254 2.23 -13.43 9.01
C LEU A 254 1.87 -12.15 9.77
N ILE A 255 0.92 -12.22 10.70
CA ILE A 255 0.57 -11.09 11.57
C ILE A 255 1.80 -10.68 12.39
N PHE A 256 2.48 -11.64 13.02
CA PHE A 256 3.68 -11.36 13.82
C PHE A 256 4.79 -10.68 13.01
N ILE A 257 5.13 -11.24 11.85
CA ILE A 257 6.16 -10.67 10.96
C ILE A 257 5.74 -9.28 10.47
N SER A 258 4.47 -9.10 10.09
CA SER A 258 3.96 -7.82 9.61
C SER A 258 3.96 -6.75 10.70
N SER A 259 3.52 -7.10 11.91
CA SER A 259 3.53 -6.19 13.06
C SER A 259 4.95 -5.79 13.42
N PHE A 260 5.89 -6.75 13.53
CA PHE A 260 7.29 -6.45 13.82
C PHE A 260 7.92 -5.53 12.77
N SER A 261 7.69 -5.82 11.48
CA SER A 261 8.20 -5.01 10.38
C SER A 261 7.60 -3.59 10.38
N SER A 262 6.30 -3.48 10.70
CA SER A 262 5.60 -2.19 10.76
C SER A 262 6.11 -1.34 11.92
N THR A 263 6.29 -1.93 13.10
CA THR A 263 6.83 -1.23 14.28
C THR A 263 8.26 -0.77 14.05
N ALA A 264 9.12 -1.61 13.45
CA ALA A 264 10.48 -1.23 13.13
C ALA A 264 10.51 -0.04 12.14
N CYS A 265 9.78 -0.15 11.02
CA CYS A 265 9.80 0.88 9.97
C CYS A 265 9.13 2.20 10.41
N LEU A 266 7.91 2.12 10.96
CA LEU A 266 7.16 3.31 11.38
C LEU A 266 7.76 3.93 12.65
N GLY A 267 8.22 3.10 13.59
CA GLY A 267 8.87 3.58 14.81
C GLY A 267 10.15 4.36 14.51
N LEU A 268 11.04 3.81 13.68
CA LEU A 268 12.29 4.49 13.28
C LEU A 268 12.00 5.80 12.54
N THR A 269 11.04 5.80 11.61
CA THR A 269 10.67 7.01 10.87
C THR A 269 10.09 8.09 11.79
N TYR A 270 9.21 7.71 12.72
CA TYR A 270 8.64 8.64 13.70
C TYR A 270 9.71 9.20 14.64
N TYR A 271 10.56 8.36 15.23
CA TYR A 271 11.63 8.80 16.14
C TYR A 271 12.73 9.61 15.44
N SER A 272 12.93 9.43 14.13
CA SER A 272 13.94 10.20 13.37
C SER A 272 13.69 11.71 13.39
N VAL A 273 12.43 12.14 13.55
CA VAL A 273 12.05 13.56 13.65
C VAL A 273 12.34 14.14 15.03
N PHE A 274 12.37 13.30 16.08
CA PHE A 274 12.62 13.73 17.46
C PHE A 274 14.10 13.65 17.86
N MET A 275 14.97 13.14 16.98
CA MET A 275 16.41 13.11 17.23
C MET A 275 16.97 14.55 17.27
N PRO A 276 17.55 15.00 18.39
CA PRO A 276 18.16 16.31 18.50
C PRO A 276 19.53 16.27 17.82
N SER A 277 19.55 16.43 16.51
CA SER A 277 20.78 16.68 15.76
C SER A 277 20.75 18.09 15.18
N GLU A 278 21.89 18.79 15.17
CA GLU A 278 22.07 20.09 14.51
C GLU A 278 21.80 20.06 12.98
N ILE A 279 21.56 18.88 12.43
CA ILE A 279 21.18 18.63 11.05
C ILE A 279 19.68 18.89 10.87
N SER A 280 19.32 19.72 9.89
CA SER A 280 17.94 20.01 9.51
C SER A 280 17.12 18.72 9.32
N ILE A 281 15.94 18.64 9.94
CA ILE A 281 15.00 17.50 9.90
C ILE A 281 14.79 16.97 8.47
N GLN A 282 14.76 17.86 7.48
CA GLN A 282 14.58 17.51 6.06
C GLN A 282 15.74 16.66 5.50
N LEU A 283 16.97 16.89 5.97
CA LEU A 283 18.16 16.17 5.52
C LEU A 283 18.21 14.76 6.14
N CYS A 284 17.84 14.60 7.41
CA CYS A 284 17.67 13.28 8.02
C CYS A 284 16.60 12.46 7.29
N PHE A 285 15.46 13.06 6.97
CA PHE A 285 14.40 12.38 6.23
C PHE A 285 14.85 11.96 4.82
N SER A 286 15.57 12.83 4.11
CA SER A 286 16.12 12.52 2.79
C SER A 286 17.15 11.38 2.85
N LEU A 287 17.99 11.35 3.88
CA LEU A 287 18.95 10.26 4.11
C LEU A 287 18.25 8.94 4.44
N CYS A 288 17.18 8.96 5.25
CA CYS A 288 16.37 7.78 5.52
C CYS A 288 15.73 7.24 4.24
N ALA A 289 15.17 8.12 3.40
CA ALA A 289 14.58 7.72 2.12
C ALA A 289 15.62 7.16 1.14
N ALA A 290 16.83 7.75 1.09
CA ALA A 290 17.93 7.23 0.29
C ALA A 290 18.43 5.86 0.80
N ALA A 291 18.57 5.70 2.11
CA ALA A 291 18.93 4.43 2.73
C ALA A 291 17.89 3.34 2.44
N GLU A 292 16.62 3.71 2.34
CA GLU A 292 15.55 2.79 1.97
C GLU A 292 15.70 2.26 0.54
N ILE A 293 16.09 3.11 -0.43
CA ILE A 293 16.36 2.70 -1.81
C ILE A 293 17.51 1.69 -1.85
N VAL A 294 18.60 1.95 -1.12
CA VAL A 294 19.75 1.03 -1.03
C VAL A 294 19.33 -0.29 -0.38
N ALA A 295 18.55 -0.23 0.70
CA ALA A 295 18.03 -1.41 1.38
C ALA A 295 17.13 -2.25 0.48
N LEU A 296 16.34 -1.65 -0.41
CA LEU A 296 15.48 -2.37 -1.37
C LEU A 296 16.29 -3.17 -2.39
N ILE A 297 17.41 -2.60 -2.88
CA ILE A 297 18.31 -3.31 -3.80
C ILE A 297 18.93 -4.51 -3.07
N PHE A 298 19.46 -4.31 -1.87
CA PHE A 298 20.03 -5.40 -1.06
C PHE A 298 18.99 -6.47 -0.71
N ALA A 299 17.79 -6.08 -0.31
CA ALA A 299 16.71 -7.00 0.04
C ALA A 299 16.33 -7.88 -1.16
N THR A 300 16.29 -7.33 -2.37
CA THR A 300 15.95 -8.10 -3.56
C THR A 300 17.05 -9.04 -4.01
N MET A 301 18.31 -8.64 -3.89
CA MET A 301 19.44 -9.54 -4.11
C MET A 301 19.41 -10.70 -3.08
N ALA A 302 19.23 -10.39 -1.80
CA ALA A 302 19.14 -11.40 -0.74
C ALA A 302 17.96 -12.37 -0.96
N LEU A 303 16.81 -11.89 -1.42
CA LEU A 303 15.66 -12.73 -1.77
C LEU A 303 15.95 -13.69 -2.92
N GLN A 304 16.77 -13.27 -3.90
CA GLN A 304 17.15 -14.11 -5.03
C GLN A 304 18.23 -15.14 -4.64
N CYS A 305 19.19 -14.76 -3.80
CA CYS A 305 20.30 -15.64 -3.42
C CYS A 305 19.93 -16.63 -2.31
N MET A 306 19.24 -16.17 -1.27
CA MET A 306 19.02 -16.93 -0.02
C MET A 306 17.59 -17.47 0.11
N GLY A 307 16.70 -17.10 -0.80
CA GLY A 307 15.29 -17.42 -0.72
C GLY A 307 14.54 -16.64 0.36
N ARG A 308 13.20 -16.74 0.34
CA ARG A 308 12.32 -15.87 1.13
C ARG A 308 12.42 -16.08 2.65
N ARG A 309 12.59 -17.32 3.11
CA ARG A 309 12.61 -17.63 4.56
C ARG A 309 13.89 -17.15 5.23
N CYS A 310 15.05 -17.48 4.65
CA CYS A 310 16.34 -17.07 5.20
C CYS A 310 16.50 -15.54 5.15
N SER A 311 16.09 -14.90 4.06
CA SER A 311 16.14 -13.44 3.96
C SER A 311 15.29 -12.74 5.03
N THR A 312 14.04 -13.19 5.27
CA THR A 312 13.20 -12.60 6.33
C THR A 312 13.79 -12.83 7.72
N PHE A 313 14.35 -14.01 7.99
CA PHE A 313 14.97 -14.30 9.29
C PHE A 313 16.21 -13.43 9.54
N LEU A 314 17.12 -13.33 8.56
CA LEU A 314 18.36 -12.58 8.70
C LEU A 314 18.11 -11.09 8.87
N PHE A 315 17.27 -10.48 8.02
CA PHE A 315 16.94 -9.07 8.15
C PHE A 315 16.16 -8.77 9.44
N GLY A 316 15.27 -9.68 9.85
CA GLY A 316 14.57 -9.56 11.13
C GLY A 316 15.53 -9.60 12.33
N ALA A 317 16.46 -10.55 12.35
CA ALA A 317 17.49 -10.67 13.39
C ALA A 317 18.39 -9.44 13.43
N LEU A 318 18.85 -8.96 12.27
CA LEU A 318 19.65 -7.73 12.16
C LEU A 318 18.88 -6.52 12.69
N SER A 319 17.62 -6.34 12.30
CA SER A 319 16.80 -5.24 12.83
C SER A 319 16.59 -5.33 14.35
N GLY A 320 16.41 -6.54 14.89
CA GLY A 320 16.28 -6.77 16.32
C GLY A 320 17.57 -6.43 17.08
N MET A 321 18.72 -6.82 16.53
CA MET A 321 20.03 -6.47 17.08
C MET A 321 20.25 -4.95 17.08
N VAL A 322 19.92 -4.25 16.00
CA VAL A 322 20.06 -2.78 15.92
C VAL A 322 19.18 -2.09 16.97
N CYS A 323 17.93 -2.53 17.14
CA CYS A 323 17.05 -1.97 18.18
C CYS A 323 17.60 -2.21 19.60
N LEU A 324 18.17 -3.38 19.87
CA LEU A 324 18.80 -3.68 21.16
C LEU A 324 20.04 -2.81 21.38
N LEU A 325 20.91 -2.70 20.38
CA LEU A 325 22.09 -1.84 20.44
C LEU A 325 21.70 -0.38 20.70
N GLN A 326 20.65 0.12 20.05
CA GLN A 326 20.14 1.45 20.30
C GLN A 326 19.66 1.63 21.74
N ALA A 327 18.92 0.65 22.29
CA ALA A 327 18.47 0.69 23.69
C ALA A 327 19.64 0.72 24.69
N PHE A 328 20.74 0.04 24.40
CA PHE A 328 21.96 0.08 25.23
C PHE A 328 22.80 1.35 25.00
N SER A 329 22.73 1.95 23.81
CA SER A 329 23.54 3.11 23.42
C SER A 329 22.92 4.44 23.84
N THR A 330 21.60 4.51 24.06
CA THR A 330 20.98 5.67 24.71
C THR A 330 21.34 5.61 26.19
N PRO A 331 22.29 6.43 26.70
CA PRO A 331 22.45 6.56 28.14
C PRO A 331 21.09 6.98 28.70
N TYR A 332 20.67 6.33 29.79
CA TYR A 332 19.52 6.76 30.58
C TYR A 332 19.65 8.26 30.84
N ILE A 333 18.95 9.10 30.07
CA ILE A 333 18.66 10.48 30.43
C ILE A 333 17.57 10.38 31.50
N GLY A 334 17.96 9.88 32.66
CA GLY A 334 17.30 10.17 33.91
C GLY A 334 17.79 11.53 34.35
N LYS A 335 17.00 12.57 34.05
CA LYS A 335 16.82 13.77 34.86
C LYS A 335 15.62 14.55 34.34
#